data_AF-A0A413VMA9-F1
#
_entry.id   AF-A0A413VMA9-F1
#
_cell.length_a   1.000
_cell.length_b   1.000
_cell.length_c   1.000
_cell.angle_alpha   90.00
_cell.angle_beta   90.00
_cell.angle_gamma   90.00
#
_symmetry.space_group_name_H-M   'P 1'
#
loop_
_entity.id
_entity.type
_entity.pdbx_description
1 polymer ?
#
loop_
_entity_poly.entity_id
_entity_poly.type
_entity_poly.pdbx_seq_one_letter_code
_entity_poly.pdbx_strand_id
1 'polypeptide(L)'
;MNKTEELQQLAQKSLYLGLDGGPIYAEHFSRLNKEIQILSDALYSVKGDTPEEEAGICLALLMGYNATIYSDKDKEAKKQSILDRAWEVLEQLPPSLLKCQLLTYCYGEVFEEELAQEAHAIIDSWQGRELTSKEQEVVENLRNLEENQYPYSDFE
;
A
#
# COMPACT_ATOMS: atom_id res chain seq x y z
N MET A 1 0.63 -4.42 -19.49
CA MET A 1 0.46 -4.03 -18.08
C MET A 1 1.83 -3.68 -17.55
N ASN A 2 2.00 -2.50 -16.96
CA ASN A 2 3.28 -2.14 -16.34
C ASN A 2 3.50 -3.05 -15.12
N LYS A 3 4.73 -3.49 -14.84
CA LYS A 3 5.04 -4.36 -13.67
C LYS A 3 4.56 -3.76 -12.36
N THR A 4 4.58 -2.44 -12.25
CA THR A 4 4.04 -1.68 -11.11
C THR A 4 2.54 -1.95 -10.92
N GLU A 5 1.75 -1.83 -11.99
CA GLU A 5 0.30 -2.10 -11.95
C GLU A 5 0.01 -3.56 -11.64
N GLU A 6 0.80 -4.48 -12.19
CA GLU A 6 0.69 -5.91 -11.93
C GLU A 6 0.94 -6.26 -10.46
N LEU A 7 1.98 -5.68 -9.86
CA LEU A 7 2.26 -5.88 -8.44
C LEU A 7 1.13 -5.34 -7.55
N GLN A 8 0.61 -4.14 -7.85
CA GLN A 8 -0.53 -3.58 -7.10
C GLN A 8 -1.76 -4.49 -7.17
N GLN A 9 -2.10 -5.00 -8.36
CA GLN A 9 -3.24 -5.90 -8.54
C GLN A 9 -3.07 -7.22 -7.78
N LEU A 10 -1.88 -7.81 -7.82
CA LEU A 10 -1.60 -9.07 -7.11
C LEU A 10 -1.62 -8.88 -5.60
N ALA A 11 -1.02 -7.79 -5.09
CA ALA A 11 -1.04 -7.45 -3.67
C ALA A 11 -2.47 -7.22 -3.17
N GLN A 12 -3.27 -6.46 -3.92
CA GLN A 12 -4.69 -6.26 -3.64
C GLN A 12 -5.44 -7.60 -3.61
N LYS A 13 -5.28 -8.43 -4.66
CA LYS A 13 -5.90 -9.76 -4.70
C LYS A 13 -5.53 -10.64 -3.51
N SER A 14 -4.31 -10.52 -2.99
CA SER A 14 -3.86 -11.24 -1.80
C SER A 14 -4.57 -10.76 -0.54
N LEU A 15 -4.75 -9.44 -0.38
CA LEU A 15 -5.42 -8.84 0.76
C LEU A 15 -6.90 -9.24 0.85
N TYR A 16 -7.60 -9.28 -0.29
CA TYR A 16 -9.03 -9.61 -0.35
C TYR A 16 -9.31 -11.12 -0.51
N LEU A 17 -8.28 -11.98 -0.45
CA LEU A 17 -8.43 -13.41 -0.68
C LEU A 17 -9.35 -14.06 0.36
N GLY A 18 -10.42 -14.73 -0.10
CA GLY A 18 -11.36 -15.46 0.75
C GLY A 18 -12.53 -14.63 1.30
N LEU A 19 -12.59 -13.33 1.02
CA LEU A 19 -13.73 -12.49 1.40
C LEU A 19 -15.02 -12.81 0.62
N ASP A 20 -14.90 -13.51 -0.51
CA ASP A 20 -16.02 -14.00 -1.30
C ASP A 20 -16.66 -15.29 -0.75
N GLY A 21 -16.14 -15.82 0.37
CA GLY A 21 -16.60 -17.07 0.98
C GLY A 21 -16.19 -18.33 0.21
N GLY A 22 -15.35 -18.19 -0.82
CA GLY A 22 -14.81 -19.31 -1.58
C GLY A 22 -13.70 -20.07 -0.85
N PRO A 23 -13.43 -21.34 -1.22
CA PRO A 23 -12.32 -22.09 -0.63
C PRO A 23 -10.96 -21.50 -1.02
N ILE A 24 -10.09 -21.29 -0.03
CA ILE A 24 -8.70 -20.91 -0.26
C ILE A 24 -7.86 -22.17 -0.49
N TYR A 25 -7.45 -22.40 -1.74
CA TYR A 25 -6.52 -23.49 -2.06
C TYR A 25 -5.08 -23.11 -1.73
N ALA A 26 -4.41 -23.94 -0.93
CA ALA A 26 -3.04 -23.69 -0.47
C ALA A 26 -2.04 -23.49 -1.63
N GLU A 27 -2.19 -24.23 -2.73
CA GLU A 27 -1.35 -24.07 -3.92
C GLU A 27 -1.53 -22.69 -4.56
N HIS A 28 -2.78 -22.23 -4.71
CA HIS A 28 -3.06 -20.91 -5.28
C HIS A 28 -2.55 -19.79 -4.37
N PHE A 29 -2.74 -19.91 -3.06
CA PHE A 29 -2.22 -18.97 -2.07
C PHE A 29 -0.69 -18.88 -2.10
N SER A 30 -0.01 -20.03 -2.15
CA SER A 30 1.45 -20.10 -2.21
C SER A 30 1.99 -19.50 -3.51
N ARG A 31 1.35 -19.81 -4.64
CA ARG A 31 1.71 -19.25 -5.95
C ARG A 31 1.54 -17.72 -5.96
N LEU A 32 0.41 -17.22 -5.49
CA LEU A 32 0.13 -15.78 -5.42
C LEU A 32 1.20 -15.03 -4.61
N ASN A 33 1.51 -15.53 -3.40
CA ASN A 33 2.55 -14.93 -2.56
C ASN A 33 3.94 -14.97 -3.22
N LYS A 34 4.24 -16.06 -3.95
CA LYS A 34 5.52 -16.18 -4.64
C LYS A 34 5.66 -15.21 -5.80
N GLU A 35 4.59 -15.00 -6.57
CA GLU A 35 4.54 -14.04 -7.66
C GLU A 35 4.71 -12.60 -7.14
N ILE A 36 4.02 -12.24 -6.05
CA ILE A 36 4.17 -10.94 -5.38
C ILE A 36 5.63 -10.72 -4.96
N GLN A 37 6.27 -11.72 -4.34
CA GLN A 37 7.66 -11.62 -3.91
C GLN A 37 8.61 -11.39 -5.10
N ILE A 38 8.48 -12.19 -6.17
CA ILE A 38 9.35 -12.10 -7.35
C ILE A 38 9.21 -10.73 -8.02
N LEU A 39 7.99 -10.23 -8.16
CA LEU A 39 7.74 -8.91 -8.76
C LEU A 39 8.25 -7.78 -7.87
N SER A 40 8.08 -7.88 -6.55
CA SER A 40 8.61 -6.90 -5.58
C SER A 40 10.14 -6.83 -5.64
N ASP A 41 10.82 -7.99 -5.68
CA ASP A 41 12.27 -8.04 -5.80
C ASP A 41 12.76 -7.50 -7.15
N ALA A 42 12.03 -7.78 -8.24
CA ALA A 42 12.36 -7.28 -9.57
C ALA A 42 12.16 -5.77 -9.72
N LEU A 43 11.20 -5.18 -8.99
CA LEU A 43 10.92 -3.75 -8.99
C LEU A 43 11.74 -2.96 -7.97
N TYR A 44 12.33 -3.63 -6.98
CA TYR A 44 12.98 -2.97 -5.85
C TYR A 44 14.03 -1.93 -6.26
N SER A 45 14.88 -2.25 -7.24
CA SER A 45 15.92 -1.35 -7.76
C SER A 45 15.45 -0.38 -8.84
N VAL A 46 14.19 -0.49 -9.28
CA VAL A 46 13.62 0.38 -10.32
C VAL A 46 13.26 1.73 -9.71
N LYS A 47 13.52 2.79 -10.47
CA LYS A 47 13.24 4.18 -10.14
C LYS A 47 12.37 4.80 -11.23
N GLY A 48 11.39 5.61 -10.84
CA GLY A 48 10.58 6.39 -11.77
C GLY A 48 11.34 7.61 -12.29
N ASP A 49 11.01 8.05 -13.50
CA ASP A 49 11.62 9.25 -14.09
C ASP A 49 10.92 10.54 -13.62
N THR A 50 9.67 10.43 -13.15
CA THR A 50 8.91 11.52 -12.52
C THR A 50 8.52 11.20 -11.08
N PRO A 51 8.17 12.21 -10.25
CA PRO A 51 7.65 11.98 -8.90
C PRO A 51 6.44 11.05 -8.88
N GLU A 52 5.52 11.17 -9.84
CA GLU A 52 4.34 10.31 -9.95
C GLU A 52 4.70 8.85 -10.29
N GLU A 53 5.66 8.65 -11.18
CA GLU A 53 6.13 7.30 -11.51
C GLU A 53 6.84 6.65 -10.32
N GLU A 54 7.72 7.39 -9.64
CA GLU A 54 8.42 6.90 -8.45
C GLU A 54 7.45 6.63 -7.30
N ALA A 55 6.44 7.48 -7.10
CA ALA A 55 5.37 7.27 -6.13
C ALA A 55 4.55 6.01 -6.44
N GLY A 56 4.23 5.78 -7.72
CA GLY A 56 3.55 4.55 -8.16
C GLY A 56 4.37 3.28 -7.87
N ILE A 57 5.69 3.35 -8.09
CA ILE A 57 6.63 2.25 -7.77
C ILE A 57 6.71 2.04 -6.26
N CYS A 58 6.88 3.09 -5.46
CA CYS A 58 6.94 3.00 -4.00
C CYS A 58 5.66 2.41 -3.43
N LEU A 59 4.49 2.88 -3.89
CA LEU A 59 3.20 2.33 -3.51
C LEU A 59 3.11 0.84 -3.83
N ALA A 60 3.46 0.44 -5.06
CA ALA A 60 3.43 -0.97 -5.47
C ALA A 60 4.36 -1.84 -4.61
N LEU A 61 5.55 -1.34 -4.27
CA LEU A 61 6.51 -2.07 -3.43
C LEU A 61 6.02 -2.19 -1.99
N LEU A 62 5.47 -1.14 -1.38
CA LEU A 62 4.87 -1.21 -0.03
C LEU A 62 3.70 -2.21 -0.01
N MET A 63 2.80 -2.13 -0.99
CA MET A 63 1.71 -3.10 -1.16
C MET A 63 2.25 -4.54 -1.26
N GLY A 64 3.26 -4.75 -2.11
CA GLY A 64 3.85 -6.07 -2.34
C GLY A 64 4.52 -6.66 -1.11
N TYR A 65 5.37 -5.88 -0.44
CA TYR A 65 6.03 -6.32 0.78
C TYR A 65 5.05 -6.50 1.94
N ASN A 66 3.97 -5.72 2.03
CA ASN A 66 2.97 -5.94 3.07
C ASN A 66 2.10 -7.17 2.80
N ALA A 67 1.79 -7.45 1.54
CA ALA A 67 0.95 -8.58 1.15
C ALA A 67 1.68 -9.95 1.24
N THR A 68 3.00 -9.99 1.01
CA THR A 68 3.75 -11.26 1.01
C THR A 68 3.93 -11.83 2.42
N ILE A 69 3.53 -13.09 2.59
CA ILE A 69 3.82 -13.88 3.81
C ILE A 69 5.30 -14.26 3.93
N TYR A 70 6.05 -14.18 2.82
CA TYR A 70 7.47 -14.47 2.85
C TYR A 70 8.20 -13.31 3.52
N SER A 71 8.83 -13.60 4.65
CA SER A 71 9.71 -12.68 5.35
C SER A 71 11.15 -13.16 5.17
N ASP A 72 11.92 -12.42 4.38
CA ASP A 72 13.37 -12.49 4.41
C ASP A 72 13.88 -11.53 5.50
N LYS A 73 15.06 -11.79 6.05
CA LYS A 73 15.74 -10.94 7.03
C LYS A 73 15.85 -9.48 6.57
N ASP A 74 15.90 -9.27 5.27
CA ASP A 74 16.05 -7.93 4.67
C ASP A 74 14.71 -7.22 4.38
N LYS A 75 13.55 -7.86 4.62
CA LYS A 75 12.23 -7.31 4.26
C LYS A 75 11.98 -5.95 4.91
N GLU A 76 12.22 -5.83 6.22
CA GLU A 76 12.02 -4.57 6.94
C GLU A 76 13.00 -3.48 6.49
N ALA A 77 14.25 -3.85 6.21
CA ALA A 77 15.25 -2.91 5.67
C ALA A 77 14.86 -2.42 4.25
N LYS A 78 14.29 -3.30 3.42
CA LYS A 78 13.75 -2.93 2.11
C LYS A 78 12.56 -2.00 2.25
N LYS A 79 11.61 -2.26 3.16
CA LYS A 79 10.48 -1.36 3.44
C LYS A 79 10.97 0.01 3.91
N GLN A 80 11.94 0.09 4.83
CA GLN A 80 12.53 1.36 5.23
C GLN A 80 13.14 2.11 4.04
N SER A 81 13.91 1.42 3.20
CA SER A 81 14.47 2.04 1.99
C SER A 81 13.38 2.53 1.03
N ILE A 82 12.20 1.90 0.99
CA ILE A 82 11.06 2.36 0.17
C ILE A 82 10.38 3.57 0.82
N LEU A 83 10.25 3.60 2.15
CA LEU A 83 9.71 4.75 2.88
C LEU A 83 10.58 5.99 2.67
N ASP A 84 11.91 5.84 2.73
CA ASP A 84 12.84 6.95 2.47
C ASP A 84 12.61 7.55 1.08
N ARG A 85 12.38 6.69 0.07
CA ARG A 85 12.07 7.10 -1.31
C ARG A 85 10.70 7.76 -1.44
N ALA A 86 9.70 7.22 -0.76
CA ALA A 86 8.36 7.78 -0.74
C ALA A 86 8.38 9.20 -0.16
N TRP A 87 9.16 9.43 0.89
CA TRP A 87 9.32 10.74 1.51
C TRP A 87 9.83 11.80 0.54
N GLU A 88 10.83 11.45 -0.28
CA GLU A 88 11.41 12.36 -1.28
C GLU A 88 10.37 12.86 -2.30
N VAL A 89 9.36 12.05 -2.63
CA VAL A 89 8.36 12.39 -3.65
C VAL A 89 7.05 12.94 -3.08
N LEU A 90 6.69 12.63 -1.84
CA LEU A 90 5.42 13.06 -1.23
C LEU A 90 5.24 14.58 -1.26
N GLU A 91 6.29 15.37 -0.97
CA GLU A 91 6.23 16.84 -1.02
C GLU A 91 6.03 17.39 -2.44
N GLN A 92 6.45 16.63 -3.47
CA GLN A 92 6.39 17.05 -4.87
C GLN A 92 5.04 16.72 -5.51
N LEU A 93 4.32 15.74 -4.98
CA LEU A 93 3.05 15.28 -5.55
C LEU A 93 1.92 16.27 -5.28
N PRO A 94 1.11 16.61 -6.30
CA PRO A 94 -0.15 17.32 -6.08
C PRO A 94 -1.17 16.42 -5.36
N PRO A 95 -2.17 17.01 -4.68
CA PRO A 95 -3.31 16.27 -4.13
C PRO A 95 -3.95 15.37 -5.20
N SER A 96 -3.92 14.07 -4.96
CA SER A 96 -4.40 13.05 -5.89
C SER A 96 -4.68 11.73 -5.16
N LEU A 97 -5.41 10.81 -5.81
CA LEU A 97 -5.62 9.47 -5.28
C LEU A 97 -4.29 8.74 -5.04
N LEU A 98 -3.33 8.86 -5.96
CA LEU A 98 -2.00 8.24 -5.80
C LEU A 98 -1.29 8.75 -4.54
N LYS A 99 -1.30 10.07 -4.33
CA LYS A 99 -0.72 10.67 -3.13
C LYS A 99 -1.40 10.19 -1.86
N CYS A 100 -2.74 10.19 -1.85
CA CYS A 100 -3.52 9.68 -0.72
C CYS A 100 -3.18 8.22 -0.40
N GLN A 101 -3.11 7.35 -1.41
CA GLN A 101 -2.75 5.94 -1.23
C GLN A 101 -1.33 5.79 -0.67
N LEU A 102 -0.35 6.54 -1.20
CA LEU A 102 1.02 6.49 -0.71
C LEU A 102 1.12 6.98 0.74
N LEU A 103 0.44 8.08 1.09
CA LEU A 103 0.36 8.58 2.47
C LEU A 103 -0.22 7.52 3.42
N THR A 104 -1.34 6.87 3.04
CA THR A 104 -1.97 5.82 3.84
C THR A 104 -1.04 4.61 4.06
N TYR A 105 -0.33 4.17 3.02
CA TYR A 105 0.62 3.06 3.16
C TYR A 105 1.85 3.45 3.99
N CYS A 106 2.36 4.68 3.86
CA CYS A 106 3.45 5.15 4.71
C CYS A 106 2.99 5.26 6.18
N TYR A 107 1.80 5.81 6.42
CA TYR A 107 1.19 5.89 7.74
C TYR A 107 1.06 4.51 8.41
N GLY A 108 0.64 3.48 7.67
CA GLY A 108 0.55 2.12 8.19
C GLY A 108 1.90 1.50 8.62
N GLU A 109 3.03 2.04 8.16
CA GLU A 109 4.37 1.57 8.55
C GLU A 109 4.94 2.35 9.74
N VAL A 110 4.72 3.67 9.81
CA VAL A 110 5.39 4.54 10.80
C VAL A 110 4.45 5.18 11.82
N PHE A 111 3.14 5.17 11.56
CA PHE A 111 2.09 5.79 12.38
C PHE A 111 2.34 7.28 12.72
N GLU A 112 2.99 8.01 11.81
CA GLU A 112 3.17 9.46 11.94
C GLU A 112 1.88 10.22 11.60
N GLU A 113 1.35 10.98 12.56
CA GLU A 113 0.04 11.66 12.45
C GLU A 113 -0.03 12.64 11.28
N GLU A 114 1.08 13.26 10.90
CA GLU A 114 1.15 14.22 9.79
C GLU A 114 0.72 13.57 8.45
N LEU A 115 1.08 12.29 8.24
CA LEU A 115 0.70 11.54 7.04
C LEU A 115 -0.82 11.31 6.97
N ALA A 116 -1.42 10.94 8.10
CA ALA A 116 -2.86 10.72 8.19
C ALA A 116 -3.62 12.04 8.01
N GLN A 117 -3.15 13.13 8.61
CA GLN A 117 -3.74 14.46 8.46
C GLN A 117 -3.73 14.94 7.00
N GLU A 118 -2.62 14.75 6.28
CA GLU A 118 -2.56 15.09 4.86
C GLU A 118 -3.48 14.19 4.02
N ALA A 119 -3.55 12.89 4.32
CA ALA A 119 -4.46 11.97 3.62
C ALA A 119 -5.93 12.39 3.82
N HIS A 120 -6.34 12.74 5.04
CA HIS A 120 -7.68 13.27 5.34
C HIS A 120 -7.96 14.57 4.58
N ALA A 121 -7.00 15.49 4.51
CA ALA A 121 -7.17 16.73 3.74
C ALA A 121 -7.43 16.46 2.24
N ILE A 122 -6.80 15.43 1.66
CA ILE A 122 -7.08 15.00 0.28
C ILE A 122 -8.48 14.36 0.19
N ILE A 123 -8.85 13.48 1.12
CA ILE A 123 -10.17 12.82 1.15
C ILE A 123 -11.29 13.85 1.25
N ASP A 124 -11.13 14.86 2.11
CA ASP A 124 -12.10 15.94 2.30
C ASP A 124 -12.34 16.74 1.01
N SER A 125 -11.32 16.85 0.16
CA SER A 125 -11.46 17.51 -1.15
C SER A 125 -12.39 16.76 -2.12
N TRP A 126 -12.70 15.49 -1.86
CA TRP A 126 -13.62 14.68 -2.67
C TRP A 126 -15.07 14.76 -2.19
N GLN A 127 -15.34 15.45 -1.07
CA GLN A 127 -16.70 15.59 -0.55
C GLN A 127 -17.62 16.25 -1.58
N GLY A 128 -18.86 15.74 -1.66
CA GLY A 128 -19.90 16.29 -2.54
C GLY A 128 -20.02 15.61 -3.92
N ARG A 129 -19.23 14.56 -4.19
CA ARG A 129 -19.45 13.65 -5.32
C ARG A 129 -19.43 12.19 -4.89
N GLU A 130 -19.87 11.31 -5.78
CA GLU A 130 -19.71 9.88 -5.60
C GLU A 130 -18.23 9.50 -5.70
N LEU A 131 -17.79 8.67 -4.75
CA LEU A 131 -16.42 8.15 -4.70
C LEU A 131 -16.28 6.95 -5.62
N THR A 132 -15.13 6.85 -6.28
CA THR A 132 -14.76 5.64 -7.02
C THR A 132 -14.43 4.50 -6.07
N SER A 133 -14.43 3.24 -6.54
CA SER A 133 -14.10 2.09 -5.69
C SER A 133 -12.71 2.19 -5.06
N LYS A 134 -11.72 2.75 -5.76
CA LYS A 134 -10.37 2.95 -5.22
C LYS A 134 -10.31 4.05 -4.16
N GLU A 135 -11.13 5.09 -4.29
CA GLU A 135 -11.25 6.14 -3.28
C GLU A 135 -11.93 5.62 -2.01
N GLN A 136 -12.98 4.80 -2.16
CA GLN A 136 -13.62 4.12 -1.03
C GLN A 136 -12.64 3.20 -0.30
N GLU A 137 -11.85 2.43 -1.05
CA GLU A 137 -10.82 1.53 -0.50
C GLU A 137 -9.76 2.28 0.31
N VAL A 138 -9.23 3.41 -0.18
CA VAL A 138 -8.22 4.16 0.59
C VAL A 138 -8.81 4.81 1.85
N VAL A 139 -10.07 5.28 1.79
CA VAL A 139 -10.78 5.80 2.99
C VAL A 139 -10.94 4.69 4.03
N GLU A 140 -11.39 3.50 3.62
CA GLU A 140 -11.55 2.36 4.51
C GLU A 140 -10.22 1.89 5.09
N ASN A 141 -9.17 1.81 4.27
CA ASN A 141 -7.84 1.41 4.70
C ASN A 141 -7.26 2.38 5.74
N LEU A 142 -7.37 3.69 5.51
CA LEU A 142 -6.89 4.69 6.47
C LEU A 142 -7.64 4.56 7.80
N ARG A 143 -8.97 4.48 7.77
CA ARG A 143 -9.78 4.28 8.97
C ARG A 143 -9.37 3.01 9.72
N ASN A 144 -9.21 1.89 9.02
CA ASN A 144 -8.83 0.62 9.64
C ASN A 144 -7.45 0.72 10.31
N LEU A 145 -6.49 1.43 9.73
CA LEU A 145 -5.16 1.64 10.32
C LEU A 145 -5.24 2.49 11.59
N GLU A 146 -6.04 3.57 11.58
CA GLU A 146 -6.27 4.43 12.75
C GLU A 146 -6.96 3.67 13.89
N GLU A 147 -7.97 2.87 13.58
CA GLU A 147 -8.70 2.06 14.56
C GLU A 147 -7.85 0.92 15.15
N ASN A 148 -6.86 0.42 14.40
CA ASN A 148 -6.02 -0.73 14.80
C ASN A 148 -4.55 -0.36 15.07
N GLN A 149 -4.25 0.91 15.37
CA GLN A 149 -2.88 1.35 15.67
C GLN A 149 -2.23 0.56 16.81
N TYR A 150 -3.03 0.18 17.82
CA TYR A 150 -2.58 -0.61 18.96
C TYR A 150 -3.35 -1.93 19.03
N PRO A 151 -2.83 -3.04 18.46
CA PRO A 151 -3.57 -4.30 18.39
C PRO A 151 -3.93 -4.93 19.73
N TYR A 152 -3.47 -4.35 20.85
CA TYR A 152 -3.78 -4.81 22.20
C TYR A 152 -4.66 -3.85 23.01
N SER A 153 -5.11 -2.71 22.46
CA SER A 153 -5.94 -1.75 23.19
C SER A 153 -7.33 -2.27 23.54
N ASP A 154 -7.84 -3.23 22.77
CA ASP A 154 -9.22 -3.74 22.90
C ASP A 154 -9.35 -4.88 23.93
N PHE A 155 -8.27 -5.26 24.61
CA PHE A 155 -8.26 -6.35 25.61
C PHE A 155 -8.42 -5.88 27.06
N GLU A 156 -8.94 -4.67 27.31
CA GLU A 156 -9.27 -4.16 28.67
C GLU A 156 -10.69 -4.48 29.14
#